data_AF-A0A931W986-F1
#
_entry.id   AF-A0A931W986-F1
#
_cell.length_a   1.000
_cell.length_b   1.000
_cell.length_c   1.000
_cell.angle_alpha   90.00
_cell.angle_beta   90.00
_cell.angle_gamma   90.00
#
_symmetry.space_group_name_H-M   'P 1'
#
loop_
_entity.id
_entity.type
_entity.pdbx_description
1 polymer ?
#
loop_
_entity_poly.entity_id
_entity_poly.type
_entity_poly.pdbx_seq_one_letter_code
_entity_poly.pdbx_strand_id
1 'polypeptide(L)'
;MRRSDAVLVSLFLLLAALRLLMFFKPYFFPYPDIDTVYTREFSYANFAKVKLGMSKGQVRQLLGPSFKPIYPGNECWPYSKDGKLWPVADFAWVAIRVCFQEGRVVATNRTVFD
;
A
#
# COMPACT_ATOMS: atom_id res chain seq x y z
N MET A 1 44.69 -17.81 13.47
CA MET A 1 43.89 -17.09 12.45
C MET A 1 44.72 -15.94 11.92
N ARG A 2 44.97 -15.86 10.61
CA ARG A 2 45.74 -14.74 10.04
C ARG A 2 44.86 -13.49 10.01
N ARG A 3 45.49 -12.31 10.07
CA ARG A 3 44.79 -11.01 10.04
C ARG A 3 43.88 -10.86 8.81
N SER A 4 44.26 -11.48 7.69
CA SER A 4 43.46 -11.58 6.46
C SER A 4 42.15 -12.35 6.65
N ASP A 5 42.17 -13.43 7.44
CA ASP A 5 41.02 -14.32 7.63
C ASP A 5 39.95 -13.62 8.47
N ALA A 6 40.38 -12.84 9.48
CA ALA A 6 39.48 -12.04 10.31
C ALA A 6 38.75 -10.94 9.51
N VAL A 7 39.44 -10.32 8.55
CA VAL A 7 38.86 -9.27 7.69
C VAL A 7 37.82 -9.85 6.74
N LEU A 8 38.12 -11.00 6.12
CA LEU A 8 37.19 -11.68 5.22
C LEU A 8 35.92 -12.15 5.94
N VAL A 9 36.07 -12.74 7.13
CA VAL A 9 34.91 -13.16 7.94
C VAL A 9 34.07 -11.96 8.36
N SER A 10 34.70 -10.85 8.78
CA SER A 10 33.99 -9.63 9.17
C SER A 10 33.21 -9.01 8.00
N LEU A 11 33.82 -8.96 6.81
CA LEU A 11 33.17 -8.47 5.60
C LEU A 11 31.98 -9.35 5.19
N PHE A 12 32.14 -10.68 5.26
CA PHE A 12 31.07 -11.63 4.96
C PHE A 12 29.89 -11.47 5.94
N LEU A 13 30.17 -11.34 7.24
CA LEU A 13 29.14 -11.12 8.26
C LEU A 13 28.43 -9.78 8.07
N LEU A 14 29.15 -8.71 7.72
CA LEU A 14 28.57 -7.40 7.42
C LEU A 14 27.64 -7.46 6.21
N LEU A 15 28.06 -8.11 5.13
CA LEU A 15 27.24 -8.28 3.92
C LEU A 15 26.02 -9.17 4.18
N ALA A 16 26.17 -10.23 4.97
CA ALA A 16 25.06 -11.10 5.37
C ALA A 16 24.04 -10.34 6.25
N ALA A 17 24.50 -9.52 7.19
CA ALA A 17 23.65 -8.67 8.02
C ALA A 17 22.93 -7.60 7.18
N LEU A 18 23.63 -6.93 6.25
CA LEU A 18 23.03 -6.00 5.28
C LEU A 18 21.97 -6.68 4.42
N ARG A 19 22.22 -7.91 3.94
CA ARG A 19 21.22 -8.69 3.19
C ARG A 19 20.00 -9.04 4.05
N LEU A 20 20.20 -9.49 5.28
CA LEU A 20 19.12 -9.80 6.22
C LEU A 20 18.23 -8.58 6.50
N LEU A 21 18.82 -7.39 6.60
CA LEU A 21 18.06 -6.14 6.76
C LEU A 21 17.22 -5.78 5.52
N MET A 22 17.57 -6.25 4.32
CA MET A 22 16.81 -6.00 3.09
C MET A 22 15.62 -6.96 2.88
N PHE A 23 15.48 -8.04 3.66
CA PHE A 23 14.33 -8.95 3.55
C PHE A 23 13.11 -8.49 4.34
N PHE A 24 13.29 -7.55 5.28
CA PHE A 24 12.17 -6.86 5.90
C PHE A 24 11.81 -5.69 5.02
N LYS A 25 10.65 -5.77 4.36
CA LYS A 25 9.98 -4.58 3.81
C LYS A 25 9.92 -3.55 4.94
N PRO A 26 10.63 -2.43 4.85
CA PRO A 26 10.75 -1.55 5.99
C PRO A 26 9.40 -0.88 6.20
N TYR A 27 8.69 -1.19 7.29
CA TYR A 27 7.56 -0.39 7.71
C TYR A 27 8.07 0.98 8.16
N PHE A 28 7.96 1.99 7.30
CA PHE A 28 8.37 3.34 7.63
C PHE A 28 7.26 4.03 8.44
N PHE A 29 7.28 3.82 9.76
CA PHE A 29 6.26 4.29 10.70
C PHE A 29 5.84 5.76 10.52
N PRO A 30 6.74 6.72 10.22
CA PRO A 30 6.35 8.12 10.04
C PRO A 30 5.51 8.37 8.77
N TYR A 31 5.63 7.51 7.75
CA TYR A 31 4.99 7.72 6.46
C TYR A 31 4.59 6.36 5.82
N PRO A 32 3.57 5.69 6.37
CA PRO A 32 3.20 4.32 5.99
C PRO A 32 2.59 4.21 4.58
N ASP A 33 2.34 5.34 3.90
CA ASP A 33 1.83 5.41 2.54
C ASP A 33 2.88 5.91 1.52
N ILE A 34 4.17 5.85 1.88
CA ILE A 34 5.26 6.36 1.01
C ILE A 34 5.25 5.70 -0.37
N ASP A 35 4.93 4.41 -0.43
CA ASP A 35 4.87 3.63 -1.67
C ASP A 35 3.46 3.59 -2.30
N THR A 36 2.52 4.37 -1.76
CA THR A 36 1.12 4.34 -2.20
C THR A 36 0.86 5.30 -3.35
N VAL A 37 0.30 4.78 -4.43
CA VAL A 37 -0.28 5.56 -5.53
C VAL A 37 -1.79 5.66 -5.35
N TYR A 38 -2.30 6.88 -5.23
CA TYR A 38 -3.75 7.14 -5.14
C TYR A 38 -4.34 7.48 -6.52
N THR A 39 -5.66 7.35 -6.68
CA THR A 39 -6.34 7.91 -7.86
C THR A 39 -6.28 9.43 -7.83
N ARG A 40 -6.43 10.07 -8.99
CA ARG A 40 -6.18 11.52 -9.16
C ARG A 40 -7.08 12.38 -8.26
N GLU A 41 -8.33 12.00 -8.09
CA GLU A 41 -9.34 12.74 -7.34
C GLU A 41 -9.43 12.31 -5.87
N PHE A 42 -8.64 11.31 -5.45
CA PHE A 42 -8.69 10.81 -4.09
C PHE A 42 -8.13 11.84 -3.11
N SER A 43 -8.84 12.01 -1.99
CA SER A 43 -8.32 12.68 -0.81
C SER A 43 -8.88 12.02 0.44
N TYR A 44 -8.10 12.01 1.53
CA TYR A 44 -8.56 11.52 2.82
C TYR A 44 -9.79 12.29 3.33
N ALA A 45 -9.87 13.60 3.05
CA ALA A 45 -11.01 14.43 3.41
C ALA A 45 -12.30 13.99 2.69
N ASN A 46 -12.24 13.63 1.41
CA ASN A 46 -13.42 13.11 0.70
C ASN A 46 -13.71 11.65 1.08
N PHE A 47 -12.69 10.84 1.34
CA PHE A 47 -12.85 9.47 1.79
C PHE A 47 -13.61 9.39 3.14
N ALA A 48 -13.30 10.28 4.09
CA ALA A 48 -14.00 10.38 5.37
C ALA A 48 -15.50 10.71 5.24
N LYS A 49 -15.91 11.31 4.10
CA LYS A 49 -17.32 11.62 3.80
C LYS A 49 -18.09 10.41 3.30
N VAL A 50 -17.43 9.35 2.83
CA VAL A 50 -18.12 8.12 2.40
C VAL A 50 -18.77 7.45 3.60
N LYS A 51 -20.08 7.19 3.50
CA LYS A 51 -20.88 6.53 4.54
C LYS A 51 -21.52 5.25 4.01
N LEU A 52 -21.84 4.34 4.93
CA LEU A 52 -22.62 3.14 4.62
C LEU A 52 -23.95 3.54 3.95
N GLY A 53 -24.40 2.72 2.99
CA GLY A 53 -25.63 2.93 2.23
C GLY A 53 -25.52 3.88 1.03
N MET A 54 -24.42 4.64 0.91
CA MET A 54 -24.17 5.50 -0.26
C MET A 54 -24.18 4.69 -1.56
N SER A 55 -24.73 5.27 -2.63
CA SER A 55 -24.69 4.64 -3.95
C SER A 55 -23.30 4.75 -4.59
N LYS A 56 -23.02 3.86 -5.54
CA LYS A 56 -21.83 3.94 -6.42
C LYS A 56 -21.64 5.34 -7.05
N GLY A 57 -22.73 6.02 -7.43
CA GLY A 57 -22.70 7.36 -7.98
C GLY A 57 -22.26 8.42 -6.98
N GLN A 58 -22.80 8.37 -5.76
CA GLN A 58 -22.40 9.27 -4.66
C GLN A 58 -20.92 9.10 -4.30
N VAL A 59 -20.44 7.86 -4.24
CA VAL A 59 -19.01 7.58 -4.00
C VAL A 59 -18.15 8.14 -5.13
N ARG A 60 -18.55 7.96 -6.39
CA ARG A 60 -17.81 8.50 -7.54
C ARG A 60 -17.78 10.04 -7.56
N GLN A 61 -18.84 10.69 -7.08
CA GLN A 61 -18.84 12.15 -6.94
C GLN A 61 -17.84 12.65 -5.88
N LEU A 62 -17.62 11.86 -4.83
CA LEU A 62 -16.67 12.20 -3.76
C LEU A 62 -15.22 11.86 -4.12
N LEU A 63 -14.98 10.68 -4.70
CA LEU A 63 -13.64 10.10 -4.85
C LEU A 63 -13.15 9.97 -6.30
N GLY A 64 -14.01 10.30 -7.27
CA GLY A 64 -13.71 10.09 -8.68
C GLY A 64 -13.71 8.60 -9.09
N PRO A 65 -13.14 8.28 -10.26
CA PRO A 65 -12.98 6.91 -10.72
C PRO A 65 -12.01 6.11 -9.83
N SER A 66 -12.32 4.84 -9.60
CA SER A 66 -11.43 3.89 -8.95
C SER A 66 -10.43 3.30 -9.94
N PHE A 67 -9.38 2.64 -9.44
CA PHE A 67 -8.62 1.71 -10.27
C PHE A 67 -9.50 0.50 -10.68
N LYS A 68 -9.05 -0.25 -11.68
CA LYS A 68 -9.71 -1.51 -12.07
C LYS A 68 -9.61 -2.53 -10.93
N PRO A 69 -10.72 -3.18 -10.54
CA PRO A 69 -10.67 -4.30 -9.61
C PRO A 69 -9.80 -5.44 -10.16
N ILE A 70 -9.05 -6.11 -9.28
CA ILE A 70 -8.20 -7.26 -9.65
C ILE A 70 -9.05 -8.49 -9.99
N TYR A 71 -10.18 -8.67 -9.30
CA TYR A 71 -11.07 -9.83 -9.49
C TYR A 71 -12.44 -9.38 -10.03
N PRO A 72 -12.89 -9.94 -11.18
CA PRO A 72 -14.24 -9.72 -11.68
C PRO A 72 -15.29 -10.18 -10.64
N GLY A 73 -16.33 -9.39 -10.43
CA GLY A 73 -17.39 -9.70 -9.46
C GLY A 73 -17.12 -9.25 -8.03
N ASN A 74 -15.89 -8.87 -7.68
CA ASN A 74 -15.64 -8.22 -6.40
C ASN A 74 -16.21 -6.81 -6.43
N GLU A 75 -17.21 -6.56 -5.58
CA GLU A 75 -17.84 -5.25 -5.44
C GLU A 75 -16.97 -4.27 -4.63
N CYS A 76 -15.64 -4.43 -4.56
CA CYS A 76 -14.75 -3.49 -3.90
C CYS A 76 -13.97 -2.66 -4.91
N TRP A 77 -14.12 -1.34 -4.83
CA TRP A 77 -13.44 -0.37 -5.66
C TRP A 77 -12.13 0.09 -5.01
N PRO A 78 -10.96 -0.18 -5.63
CA PRO A 78 -9.67 0.29 -5.12
C PRO A 78 -9.39 1.74 -5.50
N TYR A 79 -8.99 2.54 -4.51
CA TYR A 79 -8.60 3.96 -4.67
C TYR A 79 -7.11 4.21 -4.41
N SER A 80 -6.37 3.16 -4.10
CA SER A 80 -4.92 3.16 -4.06
C SER A 80 -4.36 1.85 -4.61
N LYS A 81 -3.08 1.87 -4.97
CA LYS A 81 -2.28 0.72 -5.38
C LYS A 81 -0.82 0.90 -4.96
N ASP A 82 -0.11 -0.21 -4.94
CA ASP A 82 1.32 -0.30 -4.66
C ASP A 82 2.20 0.25 -5.80
N GLY A 83 3.47 0.55 -5.48
CA GLY A 83 4.55 0.74 -6.44
C GLY A 83 4.80 2.19 -6.85
N LYS A 84 4.62 3.16 -5.96
CA LYS A 84 5.03 4.56 -6.21
C LYS A 84 6.55 4.70 -6.32
N LEU A 85 7.31 3.89 -5.58
CA LEU A 85 8.77 3.93 -5.51
C LEU A 85 9.43 2.84 -6.37
N TRP A 86 8.66 1.93 -6.97
CA TRP A 86 9.18 0.96 -7.91
C TRP A 86 9.85 1.64 -9.11
N PRO A 87 11.06 1.22 -9.56
CA PRO A 87 11.85 0.05 -9.12
C PRO A 87 12.94 0.37 -8.08
N VAL A 88 12.92 1.56 -7.48
CA VAL A 88 13.98 2.03 -6.58
C VAL A 88 13.85 1.41 -5.19
N ALA A 89 12.63 1.21 -4.72
CA ALA A 89 12.34 0.57 -3.44
C ALA A 89 10.96 -0.10 -3.44
N ASP A 90 10.75 -0.94 -2.43
CA ASP A 90 9.49 -1.61 -2.10
C ASP A 90 9.26 -1.40 -0.59
N PHE A 91 8.40 -0.44 -0.26
CA PHE A 91 8.06 -0.06 1.11
C PHE A 91 6.60 -0.42 1.40
N ALA A 92 6.23 -0.29 2.68
CA ALA A 92 4.83 -0.41 3.05
C ALA A 92 3.93 0.56 2.26
N TRP A 93 2.75 0.07 1.89
CA TRP A 93 1.74 0.86 1.18
C TRP A 93 0.35 0.68 1.80
N VAL A 94 -0.53 1.64 1.55
CA VAL A 94 -1.88 1.66 2.12
C VAL A 94 -2.89 1.32 1.03
N ALA A 95 -3.64 0.23 1.21
CA ALA A 95 -4.79 -0.08 0.39
C ALA A 95 -6.04 0.64 0.89
N ILE A 96 -6.65 1.44 0.02
CA ILE A 96 -7.92 2.11 0.23
C ILE A 96 -8.97 1.48 -0.67
N ARG A 97 -10.04 0.98 -0.07
CA ARG A 97 -11.14 0.33 -0.79
C ARG A 97 -12.50 0.78 -0.29
N VAL A 98 -13.46 0.86 -1.20
CA VAL A 98 -14.88 1.00 -0.88
C VAL A 98 -15.61 -0.22 -1.41
N CYS A 99 -16.23 -1.00 -0.52
CA CYS A 99 -16.95 -2.21 -0.86
C CYS A 99 -18.45 -1.97 -0.92
N PHE A 100 -19.07 -2.54 -1.94
CA PHE A 100 -20.49 -2.42 -2.21
C PHE A 100 -21.19 -3.78 -2.09
N GLN A 101 -22.48 -3.73 -1.79
CA GLN A 101 -23.41 -4.85 -1.94
C GLN A 101 -24.69 -4.27 -2.52
N GLU A 102 -25.21 -4.86 -3.60
CA GLU A 102 -26.43 -4.36 -4.27
C GLU A 102 -26.31 -2.87 -4.66
N GLY A 103 -25.11 -2.45 -5.05
CA GLY A 103 -24.84 -1.06 -5.46
C GLY A 103 -24.71 -0.03 -4.34
N ARG A 104 -24.74 -0.44 -3.07
CA ARG A 104 -24.62 0.41 -1.89
C ARG A 104 -23.38 0.10 -1.06
N VAL A 105 -22.78 1.12 -0.46
CA VAL A 105 -21.59 0.95 0.39
C VAL A 105 -21.93 0.11 1.62
N VAL A 106 -21.19 -0.97 1.83
CA VAL A 106 -21.27 -1.83 3.03
C VAL A 106 -20.02 -1.77 3.88
N ALA A 107 -18.89 -1.36 3.30
CA ALA A 107 -17.65 -1.17 4.05
C ALA A 107 -16.72 -0.17 3.36
N THR A 108 -15.91 0.51 4.16
CA THR A 108 -14.69 1.19 3.71
C THR A 108 -13.51 0.53 4.42
N ASN A 109 -12.41 0.31 3.70
CA ASN A 109 -11.24 -0.35 4.24
C ASN A 109 -9.98 0.49 3.96
N ARG A 110 -9.17 0.64 5.01
CA ARG A 110 -7.80 1.14 4.98
C ARG A 110 -6.90 0.09 5.63
N THR A 111 -6.15 -0.64 4.81
CA THR A 111 -5.21 -1.66 5.26
C THR A 111 -3.80 -1.24 4.91
N VAL A 112 -2.84 -1.38 5.81
CA VAL A 112 -1.42 -1.21 5.49
C VAL A 112 -0.85 -2.58 5.14
N PHE A 113 -0.14 -2.67 4.03
CA PHE A 113 0.61 -3.83 3.59
C PHE A 113 2.09 -3.52 3.75
N ASP A 114 2.77 -4.32 4.56
CA ASP A 114 4.20 -4.35 4.76
C ASP A 114 4.81 -5.64 4.18
#